data_AF-A0A162UMN2-F1
#
_entry.id   AF-A0A162UMN2-F1
#
_cell.length_a   1.000
_cell.length_b   1.000
_cell.length_c   1.000
_cell.angle_alpha   90.00
_cell.angle_beta   90.00
_cell.angle_gamma   90.00
#
_symmetry.space_group_name_H-M   'P 1'
#
loop_
_entity.id
_entity.type
_entity.pdbx_description
1 polymer ?
#
loop_
_entity_poly.entity_id
_entity_poly.type
_entity_poly.pdbx_seq_one_letter_code
_entity_poly.pdbx_strand_id
1 'polypeptide(L)'
;MYEEIKEQINQIVDSIYKYDINKVMNLIGCLFNSIDVSLQKNEFENVNSLNKVLTMMEEAMNNKDYLLLADILKFELFPIIPNKYIN
;
A
#
# COMPACT_ATOMS: atom_id res chain seq x y z
N MET A 1 10.15 -4.60 8.36
CA MET A 1 8.77 -4.81 7.89
C MET A 1 8.19 -3.52 7.31
N TYR A 2 8.17 -2.40 8.04
CA TYR A 2 7.72 -1.12 7.43
C TYR A 2 8.53 -0.63 6.23
N GLU A 3 9.86 -0.77 6.27
CA GLU A 3 10.71 -0.46 5.11
C GLU A 3 10.38 -1.34 3.90
N GLU A 4 10.00 -2.60 4.14
CA GLU A 4 9.58 -3.53 3.08
C GLU A 4 8.24 -3.09 2.48
N ILE A 5 7.27 -2.70 3.32
CA ILE A 5 5.98 -2.15 2.87
C ILE A 5 6.19 -0.87 2.04
N LYS A 6 7.07 0.03 2.48
CA LYS A 6 7.38 1.26 1.74
C LYS A 6 8.04 1.00 0.40
N GLU A 7 8.95 0.04 0.35
CA GLU A 7 9.58 -0.39 -0.89
C GLU A 7 8.56 -1.02 -1.85
N GLN A 8 7.67 -1.87 -1.34
CA GLN A 8 6.58 -2.45 -2.14
C GLN A 8 5.66 -1.37 -2.71
N ILE A 9 5.30 -0.35 -1.92
CA ILE A 9 4.52 0.80 -2.39
C ILE A 9 5.22 1.49 -3.58
N ASN A 10 6.51 1.80 -3.44
CA ASN A 10 7.28 2.43 -4.52
C ASN A 10 7.32 1.56 -5.79
N GLN A 11 7.52 0.26 -5.63
CA GLN A 11 7.55 -0.68 -6.76
C GLN A 11 6.20 -0.77 -7.48
N ILE A 12 5.08 -0.71 -6.76
CA ILE A 12 3.74 -0.69 -7.35
C ILE A 12 3.56 0.60 -8.15
N VAL A 13 3.84 1.76 -7.54
CA VAL A 13 3.71 3.07 -8.17
C VAL A 13 4.56 3.16 -9.45
N ASP A 14 5.81 2.71 -9.38
CA ASP A 14 6.71 2.66 -10.55
C ASP A 14 6.17 1.74 -11.66
N SER A 15 5.58 0.60 -11.29
CA SER A 15 5.01 -0.34 -12.26
C SER A 15 3.76 0.22 -12.92
N ILE A 16 2.94 0.98 -12.18
CA ILE A 16 1.78 1.70 -12.71
C ILE A 16 2.24 2.74 -13.76
N TYR A 17 3.24 3.58 -13.43
CA TYR A 17 3.74 4.59 -14.37
C TYR A 17 4.44 3.99 -15.60
N LYS A 18 4.93 2.75 -15.50
CA LYS A 18 5.48 1.98 -16.62
C LYS A 18 4.43 1.17 -17.38
N TYR A 19 3.15 1.26 -17.01
CA TYR A 19 2.04 0.51 -17.60
C TYR A 19 2.18 -1.03 -17.51
N ASP A 20 2.93 -1.53 -16.53
CA ASP A 20 3.12 -2.98 -16.30
C ASP A 20 2.04 -3.53 -15.35
N ILE A 21 0.79 -3.55 -15.84
CA ILE A 21 -0.40 -3.85 -15.02
C ILE A 21 -0.38 -5.28 -14.45
N ASN A 22 0.18 -6.25 -15.18
CA ASN A 22 0.28 -7.63 -14.70
C ASN A 22 1.21 -7.71 -13.48
N LYS A 23 2.30 -6.95 -13.49
CA LYS A 23 3.20 -6.84 -12.34
C LYS A 23 2.54 -6.12 -11.16
N VAL A 24 1.74 -5.09 -11.43
CA VAL A 24 1.00 -4.34 -10.40
C VAL A 24 0.14 -5.28 -9.55
N MET A 25 -0.66 -6.16 -10.16
CA MET A 25 -1.54 -7.07 -9.43
C MET A 25 -0.78 -8.02 -8.50
N ASN A 26 0.37 -8.55 -8.95
CA ASN A 26 1.22 -9.41 -8.13
C ASN A 26 1.80 -8.65 -6.93
N LEU A 27 2.29 -7.42 -7.16
CA LEU A 27 2.88 -6.59 -6.12
C LEU A 27 1.85 -6.15 -5.06
N ILE A 28 0.61 -5.86 -5.47
CA ILE A 28 -0.48 -5.57 -4.52
C ILE A 28 -0.76 -6.77 -3.61
N GLY A 29 -0.76 -7.99 -4.15
CA GLY A 29 -0.91 -9.19 -3.34
C GLY A 29 0.20 -9.34 -2.30
N CYS A 30 1.46 -9.06 -2.69
CA CYS A 30 2.58 -9.03 -1.75
C CYS A 30 2.42 -7.95 -0.68
N LEU A 31 1.99 -6.74 -1.07
CA LEU A 31 1.74 -5.63 -0.15
C LEU A 31 0.70 -5.98 0.90
N PHE A 32 -0.45 -6.54 0.49
CA PHE A 32 -1.49 -6.96 1.42
C PHE A 32 -1.01 -8.04 2.39
N ASN A 33 -0.19 -8.99 1.94
CA ASN A 33 0.40 -9.98 2.82
C ASN A 33 1.33 -9.34 3.87
N SER A 34 2.19 -8.40 3.47
CA SER A 34 3.07 -7.69 4.41
C SER A 34 2.29 -6.81 5.39
N ILE A 35 1.19 -6.19 4.96
CA ILE A 35 0.27 -5.45 5.84
C ILE A 35 -0.42 -6.39 6.83
N ASP A 36 -0.95 -7.53 6.40
CA ASP A 36 -1.63 -8.51 7.27
C ASP A 36 -0.69 -9.04 8.35
N VAL A 37 0.55 -9.41 7.96
CA VAL A 37 1.58 -9.84 8.93
C VAL A 37 1.90 -8.73 9.94
N SER A 38 1.86 -7.46 9.53
CA SER A 38 2.09 -6.32 10.42
C SER A 38 0.91 -6.07 11.38
N LEU A 39 -0.31 -6.27 10.91
CA LEU A 39 -1.53 -6.19 11.72
C LEU A 39 -1.56 -7.29 12.78
N GLN A 40 -1.21 -8.53 12.43
CA GLN A 40 -1.15 -9.65 13.37
C GLN A 40 -0.15 -9.41 14.52
N LYS A 41 0.88 -8.59 14.27
CA LYS A 41 1.89 -8.19 15.27
C LYS A 41 1.50 -6.93 16.05
N ASN A 42 0.30 -6.38 15.81
CA ASN A 42 -0.20 -5.13 16.41
C ASN A 42 0.72 -3.92 16.20
N GLU A 43 1.45 -3.88 15.08
CA GLU A 43 2.41 -2.79 14.87
C GLU A 43 1.71 -1.53 14.33
N PHE A 44 0.52 -1.63 13.74
CA PHE A 44 -0.25 -0.46 13.31
C PHE A 44 -1.03 0.20 14.45
N GLU A 45 -0.65 1.43 14.81
CA GLU A 45 -1.34 2.21 15.85
C GLU A 45 -2.71 2.74 15.41
N ASN A 46 -2.92 3.01 14.11
CA ASN A 46 -4.15 3.59 13.57
C ASN A 46 -4.81 2.70 12.51
N VAL A 47 -5.38 1.58 12.98
CA VAL A 47 -6.10 0.61 12.15
C VAL A 47 -7.29 1.23 11.42
N ASN A 48 -7.95 2.25 12.01
CA ASN A 48 -9.08 2.92 11.36
C ASN A 48 -8.66 3.70 10.12
N SER A 49 -7.54 4.42 10.17
CA SER A 49 -6.99 5.09 8.99
C SER A 49 -6.55 4.07 7.94
N LEU A 50 -5.88 2.99 8.36
CA LEU A 50 -5.48 1.92 7.44
C LEU A 50 -6.70 1.32 6.72
N ASN A 51 -7.78 0.99 7.43
CA ASN A 51 -8.99 0.44 6.83
C ASN A 51 -9.59 1.38 5.77
N LYS A 52 -9.65 2.69 6.04
CA LYS A 52 -10.13 3.67 5.06
C LYS A 52 -9.29 3.66 3.79
N VAL A 53 -7.97 3.64 3.93
CA VAL A 53 -7.05 3.60 2.78
C VAL A 53 -7.22 2.31 1.99
N LEU A 54 -7.34 1.16 2.65
CA LEU A 54 -7.58 -0.13 1.99
C LEU A 54 -8.91 -0.14 1.21
N THR A 55 -9.97 0.47 1.74
CA THR A 55 -11.24 0.63 1.01
C THR A 55 -11.07 1.50 -0.24
N MET A 56 -10.34 2.62 -0.16
CA MET A 56 -10.05 3.46 -1.32
C MET A 56 -9.26 2.69 -2.39
N MET A 57 -8.28 1.88 -1.97
CA MET A 57 -7.51 1.02 -2.89
C MET A 57 -8.41 -0.01 -3.58
N GLU A 58 -9.31 -0.65 -2.84
CA GLU A 58 -10.27 -1.62 -3.39
C GLU A 58 -11.18 -0.96 -4.44
N GLU A 59 -11.73 0.22 -4.15
CA GLU A 59 -12.56 0.98 -5.09
C GLU A 59 -11.78 1.34 -6.37
N ALA A 60 -10.56 1.86 -6.24
CA ALA A 60 -9.70 2.19 -7.38
C ALA A 60 -9.38 0.95 -8.23
N MET A 61 -9.04 -0.17 -7.60
CA MET A 61 -8.76 -1.44 -8.28
C MET A 61 -9.99 -1.98 -9.02
N ASN A 62 -11.17 -1.96 -8.39
CA ASN A 62 -12.43 -2.40 -9.00
C ASN A 62 -12.80 -1.54 -10.22
N ASN A 63 -12.54 -0.23 -10.14
CA ASN A 63 -12.73 0.70 -11.24
C ASN A 63 -11.60 0.65 -12.28
N LYS A 64 -10.54 -0.14 -12.06
CA LYS A 64 -9.31 -0.19 -12.87
C LYS A 64 -8.62 1.17 -13.01
N ASP A 65 -8.83 2.06 -12.03
CA ASP A 65 -8.20 3.37 -11.98
C ASP A 65 -6.83 3.25 -11.30
N TYR A 66 -5.86 2.80 -12.09
CA TYR A 66 -4.50 2.58 -11.58
C TYR A 66 -3.76 3.87 -11.25
N LEU A 67 -4.12 5.00 -11.88
CA LEU A 67 -3.50 6.29 -11.54
C LEU A 67 -3.98 6.77 -10.18
N LEU A 68 -5.28 6.67 -9.91
CA LEU A 68 -5.82 6.92 -8.57
C LEU A 68 -5.21 5.96 -7.54
N LEU A 69 -5.06 4.68 -7.88
CA LEU A 69 -4.39 3.73 -7.00
C LEU A 69 -2.96 4.16 -6.64
N ALA A 70 -2.19 4.66 -7.61
CA ALA A 70 -0.84 5.18 -7.36
C ALA A 70 -0.85 6.38 -6.41
N ASP A 71 -1.82 7.30 -6.58
CA ASP A 71 -1.98 8.45 -5.70
C ASP A 71 -2.36 8.03 -4.28
N ILE A 72 -3.31 7.10 -4.12
CA ILE A 72 -3.68 6.53 -2.82
C ILE A 72 -2.46 5.90 -2.15
N LEU A 73 -1.72 5.06 -2.87
CA LEU A 73 -0.53 4.40 -2.34
C LEU A 73 0.53 5.42 -1.88
N LYS A 74 0.78 6.46 -2.66
CA LYS A 74 1.84 7.44 -2.41
C LYS A 74 1.47 8.48 -1.34
N PHE A 75 0.23 8.96 -1.36
CA PHE A 75 -0.18 10.11 -0.55
C PHE A 75 -1.07 9.73 0.64
N GLU A 76 -1.70 8.56 0.63
CA GLU A 76 -2.56 8.11 1.74
C GLU A 76 -1.95 6.94 2.50
N LEU A 77 -1.47 5.89 1.81
CA LEU A 77 -0.88 4.72 2.47
C LEU A 77 0.53 4.98 2.98
N PHE A 78 1.43 5.49 2.14
CA PHE A 78 2.84 5.69 2.51
C PHE A 78 3.03 6.52 3.79
N PRO A 79 2.29 7.62 4.02
CA PRO A 79 2.45 8.43 5.23
C PRO A 79 1.97 7.76 6.52
N ILE A 80 1.02 6.81 6.44
CA ILE A 80 0.53 6.10 7.63
C ILE A 80 1.40 4.89 8.01
N ILE A 81 2.33 4.47 7.15
CA ILE A 81 3.31 3.44 7.49
C ILE A 81 4.39 4.06 8.40
N PRO A 82 4.56 3.57 9.64
CA PRO A 82 5.54 4.10 10.57
C PRO A 82 6.95 4.15 9.97
N ASN A 83 7.66 5.25 10.22
CA ASN A 83 9.11 5.29 10.03
C ASN A 83 9.77 4.61 11.22
N LYS A 84 10.89 3.90 11.00
CA LYS A 84 11.67 3.21 12.04
C LYS A 84 12.26 4.14 13.12
N TYR A 85 11.90 5.43 13.14
CA TYR A 85 12.39 6.43 14.08
C TYR A 85 11.24 7.20 14.71
N ILE A 86 10.75 6.69 15.82
CA ILE A 86 10.23 7.51 16.93
C ILE A 86 10.93 6.95 18.18
N ASN A 87 11.63 7.84 18.87
CA ASN A 87 12.59 7.58 19.96
C ASN A 87 12.10 6.59 21.03
#